data_AF-A0A3B8RXB8-F1
#
_entry.id   AF-A0A3B8RXB8-F1
#
_cell.length_a   1.000
_cell.length_b   1.000
_cell.length_c   1.000
_cell.angle_alpha   90.00
_cell.angle_beta   90.00
_cell.angle_gamma   90.00
#
_symmetry.space_group_name_H-M   'P 1'
#
loop_
_entity.id
_entity.type
_entity.pdbx_description
1 polymer ?
#
loop_
_entity_poly.entity_id
_entity_poly.type
_entity_poly.pdbx_seq_one_letter_code
_entity_poly.pdbx_strand_id
1 'polypeptide(L)'
;KPVELIKKIVLASSNERHLIVDPFGGSGTTYAVAQAFNRKWLGSENSKEYCQIIKERLSNSEIISRIASGKDEVEAAQRRQKLRS
;
A
#
# COMPACT_ATOMS: atom_id res chain seq x y z
N LYS A 1 4.66 -4.96 -5.60
CA LYS A 1 4.52 -5.70 -4.32
C LYS A 1 3.02 -5.81 -3.98
N PRO A 2 2.50 -6.98 -3.55
CA PRO A 2 1.09 -7.12 -3.13
C PRO A 2 0.78 -6.24 -1.91
N VAL A 3 -0.37 -5.55 -1.91
CA VAL A 3 -0.79 -4.64 -0.83
C VAL A 3 -0.92 -5.38 0.51
N GLU A 4 -1.55 -6.56 0.50
CA GLU A 4 -1.81 -7.37 1.70
C GLU A 4 -0.53 -7.72 2.46
N LEU A 5 0.54 -8.09 1.75
CA LEU A 5 1.82 -8.41 2.37
C LEU A 5 2.42 -7.20 3.09
N ILE A 6 2.41 -6.04 2.43
CA ILE A 6 2.97 -4.81 2.99
C ILE A 6 2.14 -4.31 4.16
N LYS A 7 0.81 -4.41 4.08
CA LYS A 7 -0.09 -4.09 5.19
C LYS A 7 0.24 -4.93 6.44
N LYS A 8 0.43 -6.25 6.30
CA LYS A 8 0.81 -7.12 7.42
C LYS A 8 2.10 -6.65 8.09
N ILE A 9 3.13 -6.34 7.29
CA ILE A 9 4.43 -5.87 7.81
C ILE A 9 4.27 -4.51 8.52
N VAL A 10 3.64 -3.52 7.87
CA VAL A 10 3.48 -2.17 8.42
C VAL A 10 2.69 -2.19 9.73
N LEU A 11 1.57 -2.92 9.78
CA LEU A 11 0.73 -2.97 10.97
C LEU A 11 1.36 -3.77 12.12
N ALA A 12 2.13 -4.82 11.82
CA ALA A 12 2.83 -5.59 12.85
C ALA A 12 4.06 -4.87 13.42
N SER A 13 4.67 -3.95 12.67
CA SER A 13 5.95 -3.32 13.03
C SER A 13 5.85 -1.83 13.33
N SER A 14 4.66 -1.22 13.33
CA SER A 14 4.50 0.21 13.58
C SER A 14 3.13 0.58 14.17
N ASN A 15 3.10 1.67 14.91
CA ASN A 15 1.86 2.31 15.37
C ASN A 15 1.46 3.45 14.43
N GLU A 16 0.23 3.94 14.59
CA GLU A 16 -0.21 5.16 13.92
C GLU A 16 0.76 6.32 14.16
N ARG A 17 0.84 7.22 13.17
CA ARG A 17 1.70 8.41 13.13
C ARG A 17 3.22 8.13 13.12
N HIS A 18 3.66 6.88 13.28
CA HIS A 18 5.07 6.51 13.06
C HIS A 18 5.48 6.77 11.60
N LEU A 19 6.79 6.98 11.41
CA LEU A 19 7.39 7.16 10.09
C LEU A 19 7.81 5.81 9.52
N ILE A 20 7.33 5.48 8.33
CA ILE A 20 7.79 4.35 7.52
C ILE A 20 8.79 4.86 6.48
N VAL A 21 9.95 4.21 6.37
CA VAL A 21 10.97 4.55 5.38
C VAL A 21 11.09 3.42 4.36
N ASP A 22 10.92 3.73 3.08
CA ASP A 22 11.20 2.82 1.96
C ASP A 22 12.04 3.57 0.91
N PRO A 23 13.35 3.33 0.80
CA PRO A 23 14.19 4.02 -0.17
C PRO A 23 14.01 3.51 -1.61
N PHE A 24 13.19 2.48 -1.82
CA PHE A 24 12.95 1.85 -3.12
C PHE A 24 11.44 1.80 -3.42
N GLY A 25 10.89 2.98 -3.71
CA GLY A 25 9.45 3.21 -3.83
C GLY A 25 8.76 2.32 -4.85
N GLY A 26 9.38 2.07 -6.00
CA GLY A 26 8.77 1.36 -7.13
C GLY A 26 7.39 1.92 -7.45
N SER A 27 6.35 1.09 -7.41
CA SER A 27 4.96 1.54 -7.61
C SER A 27 4.30 2.21 -6.40
N GLY A 28 5.03 2.47 -5.30
CA GLY A 28 4.52 3.19 -4.14
C GLY A 28 3.61 2.41 -3.19
N THR A 29 3.59 1.08 -3.26
CA THR A 29 2.72 0.26 -2.40
C THR A 29 2.97 0.52 -0.91
N THR A 30 4.23 0.68 -0.48
CA THR A 30 4.57 0.95 0.92
C THR A 30 4.03 2.29 1.40
N TYR A 31 4.18 3.33 0.59
CA TYR A 31 3.67 4.67 0.90
C TYR A 31 2.14 4.68 0.98
N ALA A 32 1.48 4.02 0.04
CA ALA A 32 0.01 3.95 0.00
C ALA A 32 -0.56 3.21 1.22
N VAL A 33 0.06 2.10 1.62
CA VAL A 33 -0.30 1.38 2.84
C VAL A 33 -0.04 2.25 4.08
N ALA A 34 1.12 2.89 4.19
CA ALA A 34 1.41 3.78 5.31
C ALA A 34 0.35 4.89 5.43
N GLN A 35 0.02 5.57 4.33
CA GLN A 35 -0.99 6.62 4.30
C GLN A 35 -2.40 6.10 4.62
N ALA A 36 -2.80 4.95 4.06
CA ALA A 36 -4.11 4.35 4.32
C ALA A 36 -4.34 3.99 5.78
N PHE A 37 -3.27 3.64 6.50
CA PHE A 37 -3.33 3.31 7.93
C PHE A 37 -2.80 4.43 8.83
N ASN A 38 -2.87 5.69 8.41
CA ASN A 38 -2.52 6.85 9.25
C ASN A 38 -1.06 6.83 9.78
N ARG A 39 -0.12 6.31 8.98
CA ARG A 39 1.34 6.44 9.21
C ARG A 39 1.90 7.52 8.28
N LYS A 40 2.99 8.15 8.72
CA LYS A 40 3.82 9.01 7.86
C LYS A 40 4.73 8.11 7.02
N TRP A 41 5.19 8.60 5.88
CA TRP A 41 6.17 7.89 5.07
C TRP A 41 7.22 8.84 4.50
N LEU A 42 8.42 8.31 4.28
CA LEU A 42 9.51 8.95 3.56
C LEU A 42 10.15 7.93 2.64
N GLY A 43 10.52 8.35 1.44
CA GLY A 43 11.18 7.45 0.51
C GLY A 43 11.62 8.12 -0.76
N SER A 44 12.26 7.34 -1.61
CA SER A 44 12.83 7.77 -2.87
C SER A 44 12.51 6.78 -3.98
N GLU A 45 12.57 7.25 -5.21
CA GLU A 45 12.48 6.46 -6.42
C GLU A 45 13.32 7.16 -7.50
N ASN A 46 14.07 6.41 -8.30
CA ASN A 46 15.00 6.99 -9.27
C ASN A 46 14.38 7.18 -10.65
N SER A 47 13.36 6.39 -10.98
CA SER A 47 12.62 6.51 -12.24
C SER A 47 11.56 7.61 -12.12
N LYS A 48 11.61 8.56 -13.06
CA LYS A 48 10.62 9.64 -13.15
C LYS A 48 9.23 9.09 -13.42
N GLU A 49 9.13 8.04 -14.22
CA GLU A 49 7.88 7.35 -14.54
C GLU A 49 7.27 6.77 -13.27
N TYR A 50 8.05 6.05 -12.46
CA TYR A 50 7.55 5.52 -11.19
C TYR A 50 7.23 6.61 -10.18
N CYS A 51 7.98 7.72 -10.14
CA CYS A 51 7.63 8.87 -9.32
C CYS A 51 6.25 9.43 -9.67
N GLN A 52 5.90 9.48 -10.96
CA GLN A 52 4.58 9.95 -11.41
C GLN A 52 3.48 8.96 -11.00
N ILE A 53 3.70 7.66 -11.19
CA ILE A 53 2.78 6.60 -10.72
C ILE A 53 2.55 6.70 -9.20
N ILE A 54 3.61 6.92 -8.42
CA ILE A 54 3.52 7.11 -6.97
C ILE A 54 2.63 8.33 -6.66
N LYS A 55 2.87 9.48 -7.30
CA LYS A 55 2.08 10.71 -7.08
C LYS A 55 0.60 10.48 -7.36
N GLU A 56 0.26 9.89 -8.50
CA GLU A 56 -1.12 9.61 -8.91
C GLU A 56 -1.82 8.65 -7.95
N ARG A 57 -1.12 7.59 -7.51
CA ARG A 57 -1.64 6.64 -6.54
C ARG A 57 -1.93 7.29 -5.19
N LEU A 58 -1.04 8.16 -4.71
CA LEU A 58 -1.14 8.77 -3.38
C LEU A 58 -2.08 9.98 -3.32
N SER A 59 -2.34 10.64 -4.45
CA SER A 59 -3.33 11.72 -4.55
C SER A 59 -4.76 11.20 -4.71
N ASN A 60 -4.93 9.94 -5.11
CA ASN A 60 -6.24 9.32 -5.28
C ASN A 60 -6.79 8.77 -3.96
N SER A 61 -7.72 9.50 -3.34
CA SER A 61 -8.36 9.13 -2.08
C SER A 61 -9.17 7.83 -2.14
N GLU A 62 -9.72 7.47 -3.29
CA GLU A 62 -10.47 6.23 -3.49
C GLU A 62 -9.55 5.01 -3.36
N ILE A 63 -8.35 5.07 -3.97
CA ILE A 63 -7.35 4.01 -3.85
C ILE A 63 -6.95 3.82 -2.39
N ILE A 64 -6.65 4.91 -1.68
CA ILE A 64 -6.27 4.86 -0.26
C ILE A 64 -7.39 4.25 0.59
N SER A 65 -8.63 4.65 0.35
CA SER A 65 -9.81 4.15 1.07
C SER A 65 -10.04 2.65 0.80
N ARG A 66 -9.82 2.19 -0.43
CA ARG A 66 -9.89 0.76 -0.79
C ARG A 66 -8.87 -0.08 -0.02
N ILE A 67 -7.64 0.42 0.13
CA ILE A 67 -6.60 -0.25 0.91
C ILE A 67 -7.00 -0.35 2.40
N ALA A 68 -7.53 0.74 2.96
CA ALA A 68 -7.95 0.79 4.36
C ALA A 68 -9.16 -0.14 4.65
N SER A 69 -10.12 -0.21 3.75
CA SER A 69 -11.35 -1.01 3.90
C SER A 69 -11.13 -2.54 3.83
N GLY A 70 -9.96 -3.00 3.39
CA GLY A 70 -9.68 -4.43 3.25
C GLY A 70 -10.45 -5.12 2.12
N LYS A 71 -11.15 -4.36 1.26
CA LYS A 71 -11.94 -4.89 0.14
C LYS A 71 -11.11 -5.80 -0.77
N ASP A 72 -9.87 -5.41 -1.05
CA ASP A 72 -8.97 -6.19 -1.90
C ASP A 72 -8.58 -7.55 -1.28
N GLU A 73 -8.52 -7.66 0.05
CA GLU A 73 -8.25 -8.92 0.75
C GLU A 73 -9.45 -9.88 0.63
N VAL A 74 -10.66 -9.36 0.78
CA VAL A 74 -11.91 -10.12 0.62
C VAL A 74 -12.04 -10.64 -0.81
N GLU A 75 -11.84 -9.77 -1.81
CA GLU A 75 -11.90 -10.15 -3.23
C GLU A 75 -10.82 -11.18 -3.59
N ALA A 76 -9.60 -11.03 -3.06
CA ALA A 76 -8.53 -11.99 -3.27
C ALA A 76 -8.84 -13.35 -2.62
N ALA A 77 -9.43 -13.37 -1.43
CA ALA A 77 -9.85 -14.60 -0.75
C ALA A 77 -10.95 -15.33 -1.54
N GLN A 78 -11.97 -14.61 -2.01
CA GLN A 78 -13.05 -15.16 -2.84
C GLN A 78 -12.51 -15.75 -4.15
N ARG A 79 -11.61 -15.04 -4.84
CA ARG A 79 -10.98 -15.52 -6.08
C ARG A 79 -10.20 -16.82 -5.84
N ARG A 80 -9.44 -16.91 -4.75
CA ARG A 80 -8.70 -18.13 -4.38
C ARG A 80 -9.62 -19.31 -4.07
N GLN A 81 -10.77 -19.05 -3.43
CA GLN A 81 -11.76 -20.09 -3.16
C GLN A 81 -12.36 -20.65 -4.45
N LYS A 82 -12.73 -19.78 -5.40
CA LYS A 82 -13.29 -20.17 -6.70
C LYS A 82 -12.29 -20.92 -7.60
N LEU A 83 -10.99 -20.66 -7.49
CA LEU A 83 -9.97 -21.41 -8.23
C LEU A 83 -9.70 -22.81 -7.66
N ARG A 84 -10.14 -23.06 -6.43
CA ARG A 84 -9.95 -24.33 -5.71
C ARG A 84 -11.21 -25.21 -5.73
N SER A 85 -12.32 -24.69 -6.23
CA SER A 85 -13.57 -25.41 -6.52
C SER A 85 -13.59 -25.87 -7.96
#